data_AF-A0A1G1IDD2-F1
#
_entry.id   AF-A0A1G1IDD2-F1
#
_cell.length_a   1.000
_cell.length_b   1.000
_cell.length_c   1.000
_cell.angle_alpha   90.00
_cell.angle_beta   90.00
_cell.angle_gamma   90.00
#
_symmetry.space_group_name_H-M   'P 1'
#
loop_
_entity.id
_entity.type
_entity.pdbx_description
1 polymer ?
#
loop_
_entity_poly.entity_id
_entity_poly.type
_entity_poly.pdbx_seq_one_letter_code
_entity_poly.pdbx_strand_id
1 'polypeptide(L)' 'METKVEITKDSVIGDVIKAIPGAEDVIRKYFGSGCFTCPGINMESISFGAAMHNVDAAKIVEEIKKLKASSD' A
#
# COMPACT_ATOMS: atom_id res chain seq x y z
N MET A 1 4.67 -23.46 -3.25
CA MET A 1 3.66 -22.90 -2.32
C MET A 1 3.56 -21.43 -2.66
N GLU A 2 2.54 -21.03 -3.43
CA GLU A 2 2.26 -19.61 -3.60
C GLU A 2 1.77 -19.07 -2.27
N THR A 3 2.64 -18.39 -1.54
CA THR A 3 2.24 -17.65 -0.36
C THR A 3 1.38 -16.49 -0.85
N LYS A 4 0.06 -16.70 -0.83
CA LYS A 4 -0.94 -15.69 -1.13
C LYS A 4 -0.91 -14.67 0.00
N VAL A 5 0.08 -13.78 0.00
CA VAL A 5 0.14 -12.63 0.92
C VAL A 5 -1.15 -11.86 0.73
N GLU A 6 -2.03 -11.95 1.71
CA GLU A 6 -3.32 -11.28 1.72
C GLU A 6 -3.11 -9.85 2.19
N ILE A 7 -3.13 -8.91 1.24
CA ILE A 7 -3.08 -7.48 1.56
C ILE A 7 -4.46 -7.01 1.99
N THR A 8 -4.53 -6.37 3.14
CA THR A 8 -5.75 -5.73 3.65
C THR A 8 -5.47 -4.27 3.98
N LYS A 9 -6.53 -3.50 4.27
CA LYS A 9 -6.38 -2.10 4.67
C LYS A 9 -5.60 -1.95 5.99
N ASP A 10 -5.56 -3.00 6.81
CA ASP A 10 -4.86 -2.99 8.11
C ASP A 10 -3.39 -3.44 7.97
N SER A 11 -2.95 -3.83 6.78
CA SER A 11 -1.55 -4.14 6.49
C SER A 11 -0.67 -2.89 6.65
N VAL A 12 0.51 -3.10 7.20
CA VAL A 12 1.55 -2.05 7.35
C VAL A 12 2.13 -1.71 5.98
N ILE A 13 2.12 -0.43 5.63
CA ILE A 13 2.56 0.08 4.33
C ILE A 13 3.98 -0.38 3.99
N GLY A 14 4.91 -0.28 4.94
CA GLY A 14 6.30 -0.70 4.74
C GLY A 14 6.45 -2.18 4.39
N ASP A 15 5.61 -3.04 4.97
CA ASP A 15 5.61 -4.48 4.68
C ASP A 15 5.00 -4.77 3.31
N VAL A 16 3.95 -4.04 2.93
CA VAL A 16 3.33 -4.15 1.61
C VAL A 16 4.30 -3.74 0.50
N ILE A 17 5.04 -2.63 0.68
CA ILE A 17 6.05 -2.17 -0.28
C ILE A 17 7.17 -3.20 -0.44
N LYS A 18 7.63 -3.80 0.67
CA LYS A 18 8.66 -4.87 0.62
C LYS A 18 8.15 -6.15 -0.04
N ALA A 19 6.88 -6.50 0.17
CA ALA A 19 6.30 -7.73 -0.33
C ALA A 19 5.88 -7.66 -1.81
N ILE A 20 5.53 -6.47 -2.31
CA ILE A 20 4.96 -6.28 -3.65
C ILE A 20 5.75 -5.21 -4.41
N PRO A 21 6.58 -5.60 -5.40
CA PRO A 21 7.21 -4.66 -6.31
C PRO A 21 6.18 -3.75 -6.99
N GLY A 22 6.40 -2.44 -6.95
CA GLY A 22 5.48 -1.43 -7.50
C GLY A 22 4.37 -0.96 -6.56
N ALA A 23 4.21 -1.54 -5.36
CA ALA A 23 3.24 -1.03 -4.39
C ALA A 23 3.58 0.39 -3.91
N GLU A 24 4.88 0.76 -3.88
CA GLU A 24 5.31 2.12 -3.58
C GLU A 24 4.70 3.15 -4.53
N ASP A 25 4.67 2.86 -5.84
CA ASP A 25 4.12 3.77 -6.85
C ASP A 25 2.61 3.96 -6.69
N VAL A 26 1.90 2.89 -6.34
CA VAL A 26 0.46 2.96 -6.04
C VAL A 26 0.24 3.84 -4.82
N ILE A 27 0.97 3.61 -3.72
CA ILE A 27 0.83 4.41 -2.50
C ILE A 27 1.18 5.88 -2.78
N ARG A 28 2.25 6.15 -3.53
CA ARG A 28 2.64 7.50 -3.98
C ARG A 28 1.55 8.18 -4.79
N LYS A 29 0.89 7.46 -5.70
CA LYS A 29 -0.19 7.96 -6.54
C LYS A 29 -1.41 8.41 -5.71
N TYR A 30 -1.75 7.68 -4.65
CA TYR A 30 -2.91 8.02 -3.80
C TYR A 30 -2.56 9.05 -2.70
N PHE A 31 -1.44 8.93 -2.02
CA PHE A 31 -1.10 9.80 -0.90
C PHE A 31 -0.36 11.09 -1.34
N GLY A 32 0.09 11.15 -2.60
CA GLY A 32 0.80 12.29 -3.17
C GLY A 32 2.32 12.24 -2.99
N SER A 33 3.02 13.24 -3.50
CA SER A 33 4.49 13.28 -3.52
C SER A 33 5.14 13.49 -2.15
N GLY A 34 4.45 14.14 -1.21
CA GLY A 34 4.92 14.37 0.17
C GLY A 34 4.65 13.22 1.14
N CYS A 35 3.93 12.19 0.70
CA CYS A 35 3.59 10.98 1.45
C CYS A 35 4.79 10.37 2.21
N PHE A 36 5.93 10.19 1.54
CA PHE A 36 7.11 9.55 2.10
C PHE A 36 8.00 10.48 2.94
N THR A 37 7.63 11.75 3.14
CA THR A 37 8.34 12.63 4.07
C THR A 37 7.90 12.41 5.51
N CYS A 38 6.79 11.70 5.75
CA CYS A 38 6.40 11.29 7.09
C CYS A 38 7.30 10.13 7.56
N PRO A 39 8.06 10.28 8.67
CA PRO A 39 8.90 9.20 9.18
C PRO A 39 8.08 7.96 9.58
N GLY A 40 6.78 8.13 9.85
CA GLY A 40 5.86 7.07 10.26
C GLY A 40 5.32 6.21 9.13
N ILE A 41 5.46 6.61 7.85
CA ILE A 41 4.69 5.96 6.77
C ILE A 41 4.95 4.46 6.67
N ASN A 42 6.19 4.02 6.87
CA ASN A 42 6.55 2.60 6.78
C ASN A 42 6.05 1.78 7.98
N MET A 43 5.57 2.44 9.04
CA MET A 43 5.06 1.84 10.28
C MET A 43 3.55 1.95 10.41
N GLU A 44 2.89 2.70 9.52
CA GLU A 44 1.44 2.93 9.54
C GLU A 44 0.69 1.92 8.68
N SER A 45 -0.59 1.70 8.98
CA SER A 45 -1.47 0.89 8.14
C SER A 45 -1.94 1.67 6.91
N ILE A 46 -2.32 0.95 5.85
CA ILE A 46 -2.91 1.57 4.65
C ILE A 46 -4.17 2.37 5.03
N SER A 47 -5.01 1.84 5.93
CA SER A 47 -6.22 2.49 6.42
C SER A 47 -5.94 3.81 7.14
N PHE A 48 -4.89 3.86 7.95
CA PHE A 48 -4.49 5.06 8.66
C PHE A 48 -3.96 6.12 7.69
N GLY A 49 -2.99 5.77 6.84
CA GLY A 49 -2.48 6.70 5.83
C GLY A 49 -3.58 7.20 4.90
N ALA A 50 -4.52 6.32 4.53
CA ALA A 50 -5.66 6.70 3.69
C ALA A 50 -6.57 7.71 4.37
N ALA A 51 -6.87 7.53 5.66
CA ALA A 51 -7.65 8.48 6.44
C ALA A 51 -6.94 9.85 6.56
N MET A 52 -5.62 9.86 6.80
CA MET A 52 -4.82 11.09 6.91
C MET A 52 -4.78 11.89 5.61
N HIS A 53 -4.83 11.21 4.46
CA HIS A 53 -4.78 11.82 3.13
C HIS A 53 -6.17 11.94 2.48
N ASN A 54 -7.25 11.63 3.20
CA ASN A 54 -8.63 11.66 2.72
C ASN A 54 -8.85 10.84 1.42
N VAL A 55 -8.24 9.67 1.36
CA VAL A 55 -8.36 8.71 0.26
C VAL A 55 -9.00 7.40 0.71
N ASP A 56 -9.44 6.61 -0.26
CA ASP A 56 -10.08 5.32 0.00
C ASP A 56 -9.06 4.18 0.09
N ALA A 57 -8.88 3.64 1.30
CA ALA A 57 -7.98 2.51 1.55
C ALA A 57 -8.32 1.27 0.71
N ALA A 58 -9.61 1.04 0.41
CA ALA A 58 -10.02 -0.12 -0.38
C ALA A 58 -9.46 -0.05 -1.81
N LYS A 59 -9.48 1.13 -2.43
CA LYS A 59 -8.93 1.34 -3.78
C LYS A 59 -7.43 1.08 -3.85
N ILE A 60 -6.69 1.50 -2.81
CA ILE A 60 -5.25 1.27 -2.70
C ILE A 60 -4.96 -0.23 -2.63
N VAL A 61 -5.65 -0.94 -1.74
CA VAL A 61 -5.49 -2.39 -1.57
C VAL A 61 -5.85 -3.14 -2.86
N GLU A 62 -6.92 -2.76 -3.55
CA GLU A 62 -7.30 -3.36 -4.82
C GLU A 62 -6.27 -3.14 -5.92
N GLU A 63 -5.71 -1.93 -6.04
CA GLU A 63 -4.71 -1.62 -7.05
C GLU A 63 -3.40 -2.35 -6.78
N ILE A 64 -2.97 -2.43 -5.51
CA ILE A 64 -1.82 -3.25 -5.10
C ILE A 64 -2.04 -4.74 -5.40
N LYS A 65 -3.26 -5.26 -5.17
CA LYS A 65 -3.61 -6.65 -5.51
C LYS A 65 -3.52 -6.94 -7.00
N LYS A 66 -3.83 -5.96 -7.86
CA LYS A 66 -3.70 -6.09 -9.32
C LYS A 66 -2.24 -6.21 -9.77
N LEU A 67 -1.30 -5.57 -9.07
CA LEU A 67 0.13 -5.73 -9.34
C LEU A 67 0.59 -7.17 -9.09
N LYS A 68 0.14 -7.78 -8.00
CA LYS A 68 0.43 -9.19 -7.69
C LYS A 68 -0.07 -10.14 -8.78
N ALA A 69 -1.27 -9.89 -9.34
CA ALA A 69 -1.85 -10.73 -10.39
C ALA A 69 -1.16 -10.60 -11.76
N SER A 70 -0.27 -9.61 -11.93
CA SER A 70 0.40 -9.35 -13.21
C SER A 70 1.83 -9.89 -13.27
N SER A 71 2.27 -10.63 -12.25
CA SER A 71 3.64 -11.15 -12.13
C SER A 71 3.71 -12.70 -12.12
N ASP A 72 2.67 -13.37 -12.57
CA ASP A 72 2.63 -14.82 -12.86
C ASP A 72 3.01 -15.11 -14.32
#